data_AF-A0A9N9DAI7-F1
#
_entry.id   AF-A0A9N9DAI7-F1
#
_cell.length_a   1.000
_cell.length_b   1.000
_cell.length_c   1.000
_cell.angle_alpha   90.00
_cell.angle_beta   90.00
_cell.angle_gamma   90.00
#
_symmetry.space_group_name_H-M   'P 1'
#
loop_
_entity.id
_entity.type
_entity.pdbx_description
1 polymer ?
#
loop_
_entity_poly.entity_id
_entity_poly.type
_entity_poly.pdbx_seq_one_letter_code
_entity_poly.pdbx_strand_id
1 'polypeptide(L)'
;FFKELQHYWKELGSDCVLDLNAWAVRFASDIIFFNTTGKKFHFMAKYFNTLSTGKKIDIETKDSCMTEKIVKGFENAFAAIFFLLTTHSLLRHTIYWKQNKEHLKAHDQLRRVLCELVQERRKEVENTPIEEPLKPDIMNLLIAANTERDPNNLDKPLTDDAIQMSLFESIAASTDTTVSAFVFIVEYVGRYPEVEAKIKAEINSFFSDNLNRVVTYDDLNEFKYIEAVYYETTRINTAVPFMFRTNQREDEIAGYRWKPDTQFVVNYQAPHRNEKYFTDPEKFIPERFINVGSDGKNIFKKAFYPWGGGLHICPARNIGLAFVKMLLILLYRNYEVKLVNADKPIQTYHDFISHCADTKEIPTEELNFRDVQIKEAFIYSFYVSRIGMAISFRLPYPMLRSYEKFIRQQRTHNGHDSKLKPDALNLLLDLKEESVLNKKDNGDDNYRMGKKIFGTHYKRL
;
A
#
# COMPACT_ATOMS: atom_id res chain seq x y z
N PHE A 1 -9.43 19.51 9.94
CA PHE A 1 -9.76 18.44 8.97
C PHE A 1 -11.23 18.02 9.04
N PHE A 2 -11.72 17.31 10.07
CA PHE A 2 -13.12 16.83 10.06
C PHE A 2 -14.17 17.95 9.97
N LYS A 3 -14.06 19.04 10.75
CA LYS A 3 -15.00 20.19 10.66
C LYS A 3 -15.06 20.83 9.27
N GLU A 4 -13.93 20.90 8.58
CA GLU A 4 -13.82 21.43 7.23
C GLU A 4 -14.52 20.49 6.23
N LEU A 5 -14.36 19.19 6.40
CA LEU A 5 -15.12 18.19 5.64
C LEU A 5 -16.64 18.31 5.86
N GLN A 6 -17.10 18.56 7.08
CA GLN A 6 -18.53 18.75 7.35
C GLN A 6 -19.09 19.95 6.55
N HIS A 7 -18.29 20.99 6.32
CA HIS A 7 -18.68 22.08 5.45
C HIS A 7 -18.81 21.60 3.99
N TYR A 8 -17.87 20.81 3.50
CA TYR A 8 -17.91 20.27 2.12
C TYR A 8 -19.16 19.42 1.88
N TRP A 9 -19.51 18.54 2.81
CA TRP A 9 -20.72 17.73 2.69
C TRP A 9 -22.00 18.57 2.70
N LYS A 10 -22.05 19.67 3.46
CA LYS A 10 -23.19 20.58 3.43
C LYS A 10 -23.35 21.26 2.06
N GLU A 11 -22.24 21.62 1.42
CA GLU A 11 -22.25 22.23 0.08
C GLU A 11 -22.61 21.23 -1.03
N LEU A 12 -22.23 19.95 -0.89
CA LEU A 12 -22.59 18.90 -1.85
C LEU A 12 -24.08 18.50 -1.80
N GLY A 13 -24.76 18.78 -0.68
CA GLY A 13 -26.17 18.44 -0.47
C GLY A 13 -26.40 16.99 -0.04
N SER A 14 -27.65 16.66 0.29
CA SER A 14 -28.06 15.36 0.85
C SER A 14 -28.04 14.19 -0.15
N ASP A 15 -28.10 14.49 -1.45
CA ASP A 15 -28.31 13.46 -2.48
C ASP A 15 -26.98 12.96 -3.08
N CYS A 16 -25.84 13.46 -2.57
CA CYS A 16 -24.52 13.13 -3.08
C CYS A 16 -24.06 11.74 -2.60
N VAL A 17 -23.87 10.82 -3.54
CA VAL A 17 -23.22 9.54 -3.31
C VAL A 17 -21.71 9.71 -3.46
N LEU A 18 -20.94 9.28 -2.46
CA LEU A 18 -19.49 9.39 -2.44
C LEU A 18 -18.82 8.03 -2.65
N ASP A 19 -17.79 7.99 -3.50
CA ASP A 19 -16.81 6.90 -3.49
C ASP A 19 -16.01 7.00 -2.18
N LEU A 20 -16.30 6.08 -1.26
CA LEU A 20 -15.69 6.05 0.06
C LEU A 20 -14.17 5.85 0.00
N ASN A 21 -13.66 5.07 -0.96
CA ASN A 21 -12.24 4.81 -1.10
C ASN A 21 -11.52 6.07 -1.60
N ALA A 22 -12.02 6.66 -2.70
CA ALA A 22 -11.47 7.92 -3.21
C ALA A 22 -11.49 9.01 -2.14
N TRP A 23 -12.59 9.13 -1.41
CA TRP A 23 -12.72 10.07 -0.30
C TRP A 23 -11.70 9.77 0.83
N ALA A 24 -11.63 8.53 1.29
CA ALA A 24 -10.78 8.12 2.41
C ALA A 24 -9.29 8.32 2.12
N VAL A 25 -8.83 8.04 0.88
CA VAL A 25 -7.43 8.29 0.46
C VAL A 25 -7.07 9.77 0.61
N ARG A 26 -7.97 10.68 0.21
CA ARG A 26 -7.71 12.12 0.25
C ARG A 26 -7.72 12.64 1.70
N PHE A 27 -8.65 12.14 2.51
CA PHE A 27 -8.74 12.50 3.93
C PHE A 27 -7.54 11.99 4.73
N ALA A 28 -7.17 10.71 4.53
CA ALA A 28 -5.99 10.11 5.15
C ALA A 28 -4.72 10.84 4.74
N SER A 29 -4.54 11.11 3.45
CA SER A 29 -3.40 11.88 2.93
C SER A 29 -3.27 13.25 3.62
N ASP A 30 -4.34 14.04 3.72
CA ASP A 30 -4.25 15.37 4.37
C ASP A 30 -3.75 15.29 5.82
N ILE A 31 -4.23 14.31 6.59
CA ILE A 31 -3.82 14.12 7.98
C ILE A 31 -2.40 13.56 8.08
N ILE A 32 -2.07 12.55 7.28
CA ILE A 32 -0.76 11.88 7.30
C ILE A 32 0.34 12.84 6.89
N PHE A 33 0.15 13.62 5.81
CA PHE A 33 1.11 14.63 5.40
C PHE A 33 1.27 15.72 6.47
N PHE A 34 0.17 16.13 7.11
CA PHE A 34 0.25 17.11 8.18
C PHE A 34 1.03 16.57 9.40
N ASN A 35 0.77 15.34 9.84
CA ASN A 35 1.51 14.74 10.96
C ASN A 35 2.98 14.44 10.60
N THR A 36 3.25 14.17 9.32
CA THR A 36 4.59 13.81 8.87
C THR A 36 5.46 15.03 8.60
N THR A 37 4.89 16.11 8.04
CA THR A 37 5.64 17.27 7.54
C THR A 37 5.26 18.59 8.22
N GLY A 38 4.16 18.63 8.99
CA GLY A 38 3.57 19.86 9.51
C GLY A 38 2.86 20.73 8.47
N LYS A 39 2.87 20.33 7.17
CA LYS A 39 2.26 21.08 6.07
C LYS A 39 0.92 20.46 5.64
N LYS A 40 -0.06 21.31 5.36
CA LYS A 40 -1.36 20.92 4.79
C LYS A 40 -1.30 21.00 3.26
N PHE A 41 -1.76 19.95 2.58
CA PHE A 41 -1.72 19.84 1.11
C PHE A 41 -3.11 19.91 0.45
N HIS A 42 -4.17 20.06 1.23
CA HIS A 42 -5.53 20.33 0.76
C HIS A 42 -6.06 19.29 -0.24
N PHE A 43 -5.67 18.01 -0.08
CA PHE A 43 -6.13 16.91 -0.93
C PHE A 43 -7.66 16.82 -0.95
N MET A 44 -8.31 17.03 0.21
CA MET A 44 -9.76 17.01 0.35
C MET A 44 -10.44 18.18 -0.35
N ALA A 45 -9.89 19.39 -0.26
CA ALA A 45 -10.46 20.56 -0.94
C ALA A 45 -10.41 20.37 -2.47
N LYS A 46 -9.31 19.80 -2.97
CA LYS A 46 -9.18 19.47 -4.38
C LYS A 46 -10.19 18.40 -4.82
N TYR A 47 -10.37 17.35 -4.03
CA TYR A 47 -11.39 16.33 -4.30
C TYR A 47 -12.80 16.93 -4.31
N PHE A 48 -13.13 17.78 -3.33
CA PHE A 48 -14.40 18.50 -3.30
C PHE A 48 -14.62 19.34 -4.58
N ASN A 49 -13.59 20.05 -5.06
CA ASN A 49 -13.69 20.83 -6.30
C ASN A 49 -13.97 19.98 -7.57
N THR A 50 -13.70 18.67 -7.53
CA THR A 50 -14.07 17.75 -8.62
C THR A 50 -15.54 17.31 -8.55
N LEU A 51 -16.14 17.33 -7.35
CA LEU A 51 -17.53 16.94 -7.12
C LEU A 51 -18.49 18.15 -7.17
N SER A 52 -18.05 19.31 -6.71
CA SER A 52 -18.86 20.52 -6.64
C SER A 52 -19.10 21.12 -8.02
N THR A 53 -20.37 21.24 -8.40
CA THR A 53 -20.83 21.98 -9.59
C THR A 53 -21.02 23.47 -9.31
N GLY A 54 -20.99 23.88 -8.04
CA GLY A 54 -21.19 25.25 -7.58
C GLY A 54 -19.90 25.93 -7.15
N LYS A 55 -19.88 26.43 -5.90
CA LYS A 55 -18.74 27.16 -5.35
C LYS A 55 -17.54 26.23 -5.22
N LYS A 56 -16.44 26.60 -5.88
CA LYS A 56 -15.14 25.95 -5.72
C LYS A 56 -14.35 26.64 -4.61
N ILE A 57 -13.57 25.84 -3.89
CA ILE A 57 -12.63 26.32 -2.89
C ILE A 57 -11.40 26.82 -3.63
N ASP A 58 -11.03 28.07 -3.37
CA ASP A 58 -9.78 28.62 -3.87
C ASP A 58 -8.61 28.00 -3.10
N ILE A 59 -7.68 27.41 -3.84
CA ILE A 59 -6.46 26.79 -3.30
C ILE A 59 -5.32 27.49 -4.01
N GLU A 60 -4.37 28.03 -3.23
CA GLU A 60 -3.22 28.72 -3.79
C GLU A 60 -2.56 27.90 -4.90
N THR A 61 -2.29 28.54 -6.04
CA THR A 61 -1.77 27.87 -7.25
C THR A 61 -0.53 27.05 -6.98
N LYS A 62 0.37 27.54 -6.09
CA LYS A 62 1.59 26.84 -5.70
C LYS A 62 1.29 25.53 -4.97
N ASP A 63 0.38 25.56 -4.01
CA ASP A 63 0.01 24.37 -3.25
C ASP A 63 -0.79 23.39 -4.10
N SER A 64 -1.69 23.85 -4.97
CA SER A 64 -2.40 22.98 -5.92
C SER A 64 -1.44 22.23 -6.84
N CYS A 65 -0.44 22.91 -7.40
CA CYS A 65 0.60 22.31 -8.25
C CYS A 65 1.44 21.29 -7.47
N MET A 66 1.84 21.61 -6.24
CA MET A 66 2.60 20.70 -5.38
C MET A 66 1.80 19.43 -5.08
N THR A 67 0.52 19.58 -4.72
CA THR A 67 -0.39 18.46 -4.46
C THR A 67 -0.54 17.55 -5.67
N GLU A 68 -0.64 18.08 -6.89
CA GLU A 68 -0.66 17.23 -8.11
C GLU A 68 0.61 16.42 -8.30
N LYS A 69 1.77 17.04 -8.10
CA LYS A 69 3.06 16.34 -8.23
C LYS A 69 3.17 15.21 -7.22
N ILE A 70 2.71 15.44 -6.00
CA ILE A 70 2.70 14.43 -4.94
C ILE A 70 1.75 13.29 -5.28
N VAL A 71 0.49 13.57 -5.66
CA VAL A 71 -0.48 12.53 -6.04
C VAL A 71 0.08 11.66 -7.17
N LYS A 72 0.51 12.28 -8.28
CA LYS A 72 1.12 11.55 -9.41
C LYS A 72 2.35 10.77 -8.97
N GLY A 73 3.19 11.38 -8.13
CA GLY A 73 4.37 10.75 -7.55
C GLY A 73 4.04 9.43 -6.86
N PHE A 74 3.11 9.44 -5.90
CA PHE A 74 2.75 8.26 -5.12
C PHE A 74 2.01 7.20 -5.95
N GLU A 75 1.07 7.60 -6.81
CA GLU A 75 0.37 6.68 -7.73
C GLU A 75 1.34 5.89 -8.62
N ASN A 76 2.45 6.52 -9.00
CA ASN A 76 3.44 5.92 -9.90
C ASN A 76 4.64 5.28 -9.16
N ALA A 77 4.84 5.59 -7.88
CA ALA A 77 5.97 5.11 -7.10
C ALA A 77 5.94 3.59 -6.95
N PHE A 78 4.78 3.00 -6.66
CA PHE A 78 4.66 1.55 -6.55
C PHE A 78 4.92 0.85 -7.88
N ALA A 79 4.37 1.36 -8.99
CA ALA A 79 4.64 0.80 -10.32
C ALA A 79 6.14 0.85 -10.66
N ALA A 80 6.83 1.95 -10.33
CA ALA A 80 8.27 2.09 -10.49
C ALA A 80 9.06 1.09 -9.61
N ILE A 81 8.71 0.97 -8.33
CA ILE A 81 9.35 0.03 -7.40
C ILE A 81 9.12 -1.41 -7.85
N PHE A 82 7.90 -1.78 -8.23
CA PHE A 82 7.56 -3.11 -8.73
C PHE A 82 8.32 -3.43 -10.01
N PHE A 83 8.39 -2.49 -10.95
CA PHE A 83 9.19 -2.64 -12.16
C PHE A 83 10.65 -2.94 -11.81
N LEU A 84 11.24 -2.21 -10.87
CA LEU A 84 12.62 -2.44 -10.43
C LEU A 84 12.81 -3.78 -9.70
N LEU A 85 11.88 -4.19 -8.84
CA LEU A 85 11.99 -5.43 -8.06
C LEU A 85 11.77 -6.69 -8.91
N THR A 86 10.83 -6.64 -9.85
CA THR A 86 10.40 -7.83 -10.62
C THR A 86 11.10 -7.95 -11.96
N THR A 87 11.52 -6.83 -12.57
CA THR A 87 12.20 -6.86 -13.86
C THR A 87 13.69 -7.05 -13.67
N HIS A 88 14.22 -8.14 -14.26
CA HIS A 88 15.65 -8.41 -14.26
C HIS A 88 16.44 -7.23 -14.85
N SER A 89 17.60 -6.92 -14.28
CA SER A 89 18.41 -5.75 -14.66
C SER A 89 18.68 -5.63 -16.16
N LEU A 90 18.90 -6.75 -16.85
CA LEU A 90 19.11 -6.81 -18.30
C LEU A 90 17.88 -6.39 -19.12
N LEU A 91 16.67 -6.70 -18.62
CA LEU A 91 15.41 -6.40 -19.31
C LEU A 91 14.95 -4.96 -19.04
N ARG A 92 15.45 -4.32 -17.98
CA ARG A 92 15.08 -2.94 -17.61
C ARG A 92 15.41 -1.92 -18.70
N HIS A 93 16.33 -2.21 -19.62
CA HIS A 93 16.73 -1.31 -20.71
C HIS A 93 16.07 -1.63 -22.07
N THR A 94 15.09 -2.54 -22.09
CA THR A 94 14.40 -2.96 -23.33
C THR A 94 13.08 -2.19 -23.53
N ILE A 95 12.11 -2.73 -24.29
CA ILE A 95 10.78 -2.14 -24.49
C ILE A 95 10.07 -1.82 -23.16
N TYR A 96 10.35 -2.59 -22.11
CA TYR A 96 9.83 -2.35 -20.77
C TYR A 96 10.31 -1.02 -20.16
N TRP A 97 11.49 -0.51 -20.54
CA TRP A 97 11.94 0.83 -20.15
C TRP A 97 10.98 1.90 -20.69
N LYS A 98 10.62 1.82 -21.97
CA LYS A 98 9.74 2.82 -22.60
C LYS A 98 8.36 2.85 -21.95
N GLN A 99 7.85 1.69 -21.54
CA GLN A 99 6.57 1.57 -20.86
C GLN A 99 6.61 2.13 -19.43
N ASN A 100 7.73 1.98 -18.71
CA ASN A 100 7.85 2.36 -17.30
C ASN A 100 8.57 3.71 -17.07
N LYS A 101 9.07 4.37 -18.12
CA LYS A 101 9.83 5.63 -18.01
C LYS A 101 9.03 6.73 -17.31
N GLU A 102 7.74 6.83 -17.57
CA GLU A 102 6.89 7.84 -16.93
C GLU A 102 6.70 7.55 -15.44
N HIS A 103 6.58 6.28 -15.04
CA HIS A 103 6.54 5.92 -13.62
C HIS A 103 7.84 6.30 -12.89
N LEU A 104 8.99 6.02 -13.50
CA LEU A 104 10.29 6.39 -12.96
C LEU A 104 10.49 7.91 -12.86
N LYS A 105 10.06 8.67 -13.87
CA LYS A 105 10.09 10.15 -13.82
C LYS A 105 9.21 10.71 -12.71
N ALA A 106 8.00 10.18 -12.54
CA ALA A 106 7.09 10.60 -11.49
C ALA A 106 7.65 10.30 -10.10
N HIS A 107 8.28 9.13 -9.92
CA HIS A 107 9.01 8.78 -8.71
C HIS A 107 10.18 9.74 -8.44
N ASP A 108 11.00 10.05 -9.45
CA ASP A 108 12.10 11.02 -9.31
C ASP A 108 11.61 12.43 -8.98
N GLN A 109 10.44 12.81 -9.51
CA GLN A 109 9.80 14.09 -9.20
C GLN A 109 9.31 14.13 -7.76
N LEU A 110 8.69 13.05 -7.26
CA LEU A 110 8.29 12.95 -5.86
C LEU A 110 9.49 13.06 -4.93
N ARG A 111 10.58 12.34 -5.25
CA ARG A 111 11.83 12.37 -4.48
C ARG A 111 12.38 13.79 -4.37
N ARG A 112 12.37 14.55 -5.47
CA ARG A 112 12.78 15.96 -5.49
C ARG A 112 11.90 16.83 -4.59
N VAL A 113 10.58 16.70 -4.71
CA VAL A 113 9.63 17.46 -3.88
C VAL A 113 9.86 17.20 -2.39
N LEU A 114 10.00 15.93 -1.99
CA LEU A 114 10.24 15.60 -0.59
C LEU A 114 11.62 16.07 -0.10
N CYS A 115 12.64 16.02 -0.95
CA CYS A 115 13.97 16.53 -0.63
C CYS A 115 13.98 18.06 -0.45
N GLU A 116 13.28 18.79 -1.33
CA GLU A 116 13.09 20.25 -1.19
C GLU A 116 12.43 20.60 0.15
N LEU A 117 11.38 19.86 0.56
CA LEU A 117 10.72 20.06 1.86
C LEU A 117 11.66 19.81 3.04
N VAL A 118 12.50 18.76 2.98
CA VAL A 118 13.48 18.45 4.03
C VAL A 118 14.53 19.56 4.12
N GLN A 119 15.05 20.04 2.99
CA GLN A 119 16.05 21.10 2.95
C GLN A 119 15.50 22.44 3.47
N GLU A 120 14.27 22.78 3.09
CA GLU A 120 13.57 23.96 3.62
C GLU A 120 13.42 23.83 5.14
N ARG A 121 12.91 22.70 5.64
CA ARG A 121 12.73 22.51 7.08
C ARG A 121 14.04 22.48 7.86
N ARG A 122 15.10 21.86 7.33
CA ARG A 122 16.39 21.80 8.02
C ARG A 122 16.93 23.21 8.28
N LYS A 123 16.83 24.11 7.29
CA LYS A 123 17.21 25.51 7.47
C LYS A 123 16.37 26.20 8.54
N GLU A 124 15.07 25.92 8.62
CA GLU A 124 14.21 26.45 9.70
C GLU A 124 14.69 25.97 11.08
N VAL A 125 14.99 24.67 11.21
CA VAL A 125 15.46 24.06 12.47
C VAL A 125 16.83 24.59 12.90
N GLU A 126 17.75 24.76 11.96
CA GLU A 126 19.09 25.33 12.20
C GLU A 126 19.03 26.80 12.65
N ASN A 127 18.06 27.57 12.14
CA ASN A 127 17.83 28.95 12.54
C ASN A 127 17.01 29.09 13.83
N THR A 128 16.41 28.00 14.32
CA THR A 128 15.65 28.00 15.57
C THR A 128 16.65 27.84 16.74
N PRO A 129 16.52 28.60 17.85
CA PRO A 129 17.34 28.40 19.05
C PRO A 129 17.20 26.98 19.62
N ILE A 130 18.26 26.43 20.20
CA ILE A 130 18.28 25.03 20.70
C ILE A 130 17.26 24.82 21.83
N GLU A 131 17.07 25.84 22.67
CA GLU A 131 16.16 25.84 23.80
C GLU A 131 14.69 25.90 23.37
N GLU A 132 14.42 26.34 22.15
CA GLU A 132 13.07 26.42 21.62
C GLU A 132 12.61 25.03 21.11
N PRO A 133 11.46 24.52 21.59
CA PRO A 133 10.96 23.21 21.19
C PRO A 133 10.49 23.23 19.74
N LEU A 134 10.91 22.23 18.97
CA LEU A 134 10.40 22.02 17.62
C LEU A 134 8.96 21.50 17.64
N LYS A 135 8.22 21.75 16.55
CA LYS A 135 6.88 21.18 16.38
C LYS A 135 6.97 19.64 16.37
N PRO A 136 6.03 18.93 17.02
CA PRO A 136 6.08 17.47 17.16
C PRO A 136 5.58 16.76 15.90
N ASP A 137 6.21 17.02 14.75
CA ASP A 137 6.00 16.30 13.50
C ASP A 137 7.18 15.35 13.18
N ILE A 138 6.93 14.29 12.39
CA ILE A 138 7.93 13.26 12.12
C ILE A 138 9.18 13.85 11.46
N MET A 139 9.02 14.82 10.55
CA MET A 139 10.13 15.46 9.86
C MET A 139 11.07 16.18 10.84
N ASN A 140 10.53 16.93 11.80
CA ASN A 140 11.35 17.57 12.84
C ASN A 140 12.03 16.55 13.75
N LEU A 141 11.33 15.47 14.13
CA LEU A 141 11.93 14.39 14.93
C LEU A 141 13.11 13.75 14.21
N LEU A 142 13.00 13.51 12.91
CA LEU A 142 14.08 12.95 12.09
C LEU A 142 15.24 13.93 11.87
N ILE A 143 14.96 15.23 11.72
CA ILE A 143 16.00 16.27 11.59
C ILE A 143 16.76 16.43 12.91
N ALA A 144 16.06 16.39 14.04
CA ALA A 144 16.64 16.54 15.37
C ALA A 144 17.39 15.28 15.84
N ALA A 145 17.03 14.09 15.34
CA ALA A 145 17.65 12.82 15.72
C ALA A 145 19.17 12.87 15.54
N ASN A 146 19.91 12.41 16.55
CA ASN A 146 21.38 12.38 16.56
C ASN A 146 22.03 13.76 16.36
N THR A 147 21.36 14.84 16.79
CA THR A 147 21.92 16.20 16.83
C THR A 147 22.03 16.68 18.27
N GLU A 148 22.51 17.91 18.49
CA GLU A 148 22.52 18.56 19.81
C GLU A 148 21.11 18.70 20.43
N ARG A 149 20.06 18.60 19.63
CA ARG A 149 18.65 18.60 20.07
C ARG A 149 18.15 17.24 20.56
N ASP A 150 18.88 16.15 20.29
CA ASP A 150 18.50 14.81 20.72
C ASP A 150 19.20 14.47 22.06
N PRO A 151 18.45 14.25 23.15
CA PRO A 151 19.05 13.92 24.44
C PRO A 151 19.77 12.56 24.44
N ASN A 152 19.46 11.67 23.50
CA ASN A 152 20.08 10.34 23.42
C ASN A 152 21.37 10.36 22.60
N ASN A 153 21.44 11.22 21.57
CA ASN A 153 22.58 11.44 20.66
C ASN A 153 23.51 10.21 20.45
N LEU A 154 22.95 9.12 19.91
CA LEU A 154 23.60 7.80 19.90
C LEU A 154 24.42 7.53 18.63
N ASP A 155 24.25 8.34 17.58
CA ASP A 155 24.91 8.15 16.28
C ASP A 155 25.09 9.51 15.56
N LYS A 156 25.34 9.49 14.24
CA LYS A 156 25.46 10.68 13.40
C LYS A 156 24.09 11.26 12.99
N PRO A 157 23.99 12.58 12.77
CA PRO A 157 22.80 13.19 12.20
C PRO A 157 22.37 12.51 10.90
N LEU A 158 21.06 12.38 10.70
CA LEU A 158 20.51 11.80 9.47
C LEU A 158 20.75 12.73 8.28
N THR A 159 21.12 12.14 7.14
CA THR A 159 21.26 12.86 5.87
C THR A 159 19.90 13.22 5.28
N ASP A 160 19.84 14.23 4.42
CA ASP A 160 18.59 14.65 3.77
C ASP A 160 17.96 13.51 2.96
N ASP A 161 18.76 12.69 2.28
CA ASP A 161 18.26 11.51 1.56
C ASP A 161 17.65 10.47 2.53
N ALA A 162 18.25 10.24 3.70
CA ALA A 162 17.71 9.30 4.69
C ALA A 162 16.39 9.79 5.30
N ILE A 163 16.31 11.09 5.62
CA ILE A 163 15.07 11.71 6.10
C ILE A 163 14.00 11.65 5.02
N GLN A 164 14.33 12.05 3.79
CA GLN A 164 13.42 12.03 2.65
C GLN A 164 12.84 10.64 2.39
N MET A 165 13.68 9.59 2.43
CA MET A 165 13.22 8.20 2.29
C MET A 165 12.30 7.78 3.44
N SER A 166 12.65 8.16 4.68
CA SER A 166 11.81 7.89 5.86
C SER A 166 10.44 8.56 5.76
N LEU A 167 10.36 9.78 5.20
CA LEU A 167 9.09 10.47 4.95
C LEU A 167 8.27 9.75 3.87
N PHE A 168 8.91 9.34 2.77
CA PHE A 168 8.26 8.56 1.71
C PHE A 168 7.66 7.26 2.26
N GLU A 169 8.45 6.48 3.01
CA GLU A 169 8.00 5.23 3.63
C GLU A 169 6.85 5.46 4.60
N SER A 170 6.96 6.48 5.46
CA SER A 170 5.93 6.82 6.44
C SER A 170 4.61 7.18 5.76
N ILE A 171 4.63 8.01 4.72
CA ILE A 171 3.43 8.45 3.99
C ILE A 171 2.82 7.28 3.20
N ALA A 172 3.63 6.55 2.44
CA ALA A 172 3.16 5.43 1.62
C ALA A 172 2.54 4.32 2.48
N ALA A 173 3.24 3.89 3.53
CA ALA A 173 2.78 2.77 4.36
C ALA A 173 1.55 3.12 5.20
N SER A 174 1.41 4.37 5.65
CA SER A 174 0.31 4.77 6.52
C SER A 174 -0.99 5.07 5.77
N THR A 175 -0.92 5.55 4.53
CA THR A 175 -2.13 5.98 3.79
C THR A 175 -2.96 4.77 3.36
N ASP A 176 -2.40 3.90 2.54
CA ASP A 176 -3.15 2.82 1.89
C ASP A 176 -3.66 1.78 2.90
N THR A 177 -2.86 1.47 3.93
CA THR A 177 -3.24 0.51 4.98
C THR A 177 -4.38 1.04 5.88
N THR A 178 -4.34 2.33 6.23
CA THR A 178 -5.38 2.97 7.05
C THR A 178 -6.69 3.07 6.27
N VAL A 179 -6.61 3.46 4.99
CA VAL A 179 -7.77 3.52 4.09
C VAL A 179 -8.39 2.14 3.91
N SER A 180 -7.57 1.12 3.63
CA SER A 180 -8.03 -0.27 3.51
C SER A 180 -8.82 -0.69 4.75
N ALA A 181 -8.24 -0.53 5.94
CA ALA A 181 -8.90 -0.89 7.19
C ALA A 181 -10.22 -0.12 7.38
N PHE A 182 -10.21 1.20 7.18
CA PHE A 182 -11.39 2.04 7.36
C PHE A 182 -12.52 1.67 6.39
N VAL A 183 -12.23 1.53 5.09
CA VAL A 183 -13.24 1.20 4.08
C VAL A 183 -13.85 -0.17 4.34
N PHE A 184 -13.05 -1.18 4.67
CA PHE A 184 -13.59 -2.48 5.05
C PHE A 184 -14.45 -2.39 6.31
N ILE A 185 -14.06 -1.61 7.32
CA ILE A 185 -14.89 -1.47 8.54
C ILE A 185 -16.25 -0.87 8.19
N VAL A 186 -16.29 0.21 7.41
CA VAL A 186 -17.56 0.83 6.99
C VAL A 186 -18.40 -0.17 6.19
N GLU A 187 -17.78 -0.96 5.31
CA GLU A 187 -18.46 -2.01 4.54
C GLU A 187 -19.08 -3.09 5.43
N TYR A 188 -18.35 -3.59 6.44
CA TYR A 188 -18.92 -4.53 7.41
C TYR A 188 -20.00 -3.87 8.27
N VAL A 189 -19.75 -2.70 8.84
CA VAL A 189 -20.73 -2.05 9.71
C VAL A 189 -22.03 -1.77 8.95
N GLY A 190 -21.97 -1.35 7.69
CA GLY A 190 -23.15 -1.12 6.86
C GLY A 190 -23.92 -2.39 6.46
N ARG A 191 -23.32 -3.57 6.61
CA ARG A 191 -23.96 -4.88 6.34
C ARG A 191 -24.46 -5.61 7.58
N TYR A 192 -24.02 -5.18 8.76
CA TYR A 192 -24.35 -5.80 10.05
C TYR A 192 -25.00 -4.74 10.97
N PRO A 193 -26.31 -4.47 10.84
CA PRO A 193 -27.01 -3.41 11.58
C PRO A 193 -26.88 -3.53 13.11
N GLU A 194 -26.77 -4.75 13.62
CA GLU A 194 -26.54 -5.03 15.04
C GLU A 194 -25.16 -4.57 15.52
N VAL A 195 -24.15 -4.61 14.64
CA VAL A 195 -22.82 -4.08 14.92
C VAL A 195 -22.87 -2.55 14.92
N GLU A 196 -23.53 -1.95 13.94
CA GLU A 196 -23.73 -0.49 13.89
C GLU A 196 -24.46 0.02 15.15
N ALA A 197 -25.51 -0.68 15.58
CA ALA A 197 -26.27 -0.33 16.78
C ALA A 197 -25.39 -0.33 18.04
N LYS A 198 -24.49 -1.32 18.18
CA LYS A 198 -23.53 -1.39 19.31
C LYS A 198 -22.47 -0.30 19.25
N ILE A 199 -21.95 0.03 18.05
CA ILE A 199 -21.05 1.18 17.86
C ILE A 199 -21.74 2.48 18.30
N LYS A 200 -22.98 2.71 17.83
CA LYS A 200 -23.76 3.89 18.21
C LYS A 200 -24.06 3.93 19.70
N ALA A 201 -24.38 2.79 20.31
CA ALA A 201 -24.59 2.72 21.76
C ALA A 201 -23.33 3.07 22.55
N GLU A 202 -22.16 2.55 22.14
CA GLU A 202 -20.86 2.88 22.76
C GLU A 202 -20.55 4.39 22.63
N ILE A 203 -20.73 4.95 21.43
CA ILE A 203 -20.56 6.39 21.18
C ILE A 203 -21.51 7.21 22.06
N ASN A 204 -22.80 6.89 22.06
CA ASN A 204 -23.81 7.63 22.81
C ASN A 204 -23.56 7.58 24.32
N SER A 205 -23.10 6.43 24.83
CA SER A 205 -22.73 6.28 26.24
C SER A 205 -21.60 7.24 26.62
N PHE A 206 -20.57 7.37 25.78
CA PHE A 206 -19.43 8.26 26.04
C PHE A 206 -19.80 9.75 26.04
N PHE A 207 -20.76 10.17 25.21
CA PHE A 207 -21.21 11.56 25.11
C PHE A 207 -22.43 11.91 25.98
N SER A 208 -22.96 10.95 26.74
CA SER A 208 -24.19 11.10 27.52
C SER A 208 -24.19 12.32 28.43
N ASP A 209 -23.08 12.58 29.12
CA ASP A 209 -22.94 13.70 30.05
C ASP A 209 -22.59 15.04 29.36
N ASN A 210 -22.04 15.00 28.14
CA ASN A 210 -21.61 16.20 27.42
C ASN A 210 -21.55 15.98 25.90
N LEU A 211 -22.60 16.43 25.21
CA LEU A 211 -22.72 16.41 23.74
C LEU A 211 -21.71 17.29 23.01
N ASN A 212 -20.95 18.16 23.70
CA ASN A 212 -19.92 19.02 23.12
C ASN A 212 -18.50 18.56 23.46
N ARG A 213 -18.33 17.44 24.18
CA ARG A 213 -17.02 16.88 24.52
C ARG A 213 -16.21 16.60 23.24
N VAL A 214 -14.95 17.02 23.28
CA VAL A 214 -13.92 16.68 22.28
C VAL A 214 -13.26 15.38 22.72
N VAL A 215 -13.13 14.43 21.79
CA VAL A 215 -12.44 13.16 22.05
C VAL A 215 -10.94 13.41 22.06
N THR A 216 -10.29 13.04 23.15
CA THR A 216 -8.83 13.06 23.31
C THR A 216 -8.22 11.72 22.90
N TYR A 217 -6.89 11.65 22.81
CA TYR A 217 -6.21 10.38 22.54
C TYR A 217 -6.48 9.34 23.63
N ASP A 218 -6.47 9.74 24.90
CA ASP A 218 -6.67 8.83 26.03
C ASP A 218 -8.10 8.29 26.10
N ASP A 219 -9.09 9.10 25.69
CA ASP A 219 -10.50 8.71 25.59
C ASP A 219 -10.71 7.53 24.63
N LEU A 220 -9.80 7.31 23.68
CA LEU A 220 -9.91 6.20 22.75
C LEU A 220 -9.90 4.85 23.47
N ASN A 221 -9.33 4.75 24.67
CA ASN A 221 -9.33 3.51 25.45
C ASN A 221 -10.73 3.07 25.89
N GLU A 222 -11.71 3.99 25.92
CA GLU A 222 -13.10 3.70 26.30
C GLU A 222 -13.89 3.03 25.16
N PHE A 223 -13.45 3.16 23.91
CA PHE A 223 -14.14 2.63 22.73
C PHE A 223 -13.67 1.21 22.41
N LYS A 224 -14.03 0.27 23.28
CA LYS A 224 -13.59 -1.14 23.21
C LYS A 224 -14.30 -1.91 22.10
N TYR A 225 -15.57 -1.63 21.85
CA TYR A 225 -16.34 -2.27 20.80
C TYR A 225 -15.92 -1.82 19.40
N ILE A 226 -15.68 -0.51 19.18
CA ILE A 226 -15.09 -0.02 17.93
C ILE A 226 -13.72 -0.66 17.68
N GLU A 227 -12.90 -0.83 18.72
CA GLU A 227 -11.62 -1.53 18.60
C GLU A 227 -11.78 -3.02 18.26
N ALA A 228 -12.77 -3.69 18.86
CA ALA A 228 -13.09 -5.07 18.54
C ALA A 228 -13.55 -5.24 17.08
N VAL A 229 -14.34 -4.29 16.57
CA VAL A 229 -14.73 -4.21 15.15
C VAL A 229 -13.52 -4.02 14.23
N TYR A 230 -12.57 -3.15 14.61
CA TYR A 230 -11.31 -3.00 13.88
C TYR A 230 -10.52 -4.31 13.81
N TYR A 231 -10.37 -5.02 14.93
CA TYR A 231 -9.63 -6.29 14.95
C TYR A 231 -10.31 -7.39 14.17
N GLU A 232 -11.63 -7.55 14.29
CA GLU A 232 -12.35 -8.55 13.49
C GLU A 232 -12.28 -8.23 11.99
N THR A 233 -12.36 -6.96 11.63
CA THR A 233 -12.22 -6.54 10.23
C THR A 233 -10.84 -6.87 9.68
N THR A 234 -9.77 -6.54 10.42
CA THR A 234 -8.38 -6.82 10.00
C THR A 234 -8.01 -8.30 10.06
N ARG A 235 -8.72 -9.10 10.87
CA ARG A 235 -8.64 -10.57 10.83
C ARG A 235 -9.17 -11.12 9.51
N ILE A 236 -10.38 -10.73 9.11
CA ILE A 236 -11.01 -11.25 7.88
C ILE A 236 -10.31 -10.68 6.63
N ASN A 237 -10.08 -9.36 6.63
CA ASN A 237 -9.40 -8.61 5.58
C ASN A 237 -8.07 -8.08 6.10
N THR A 238 -7.09 -8.96 6.08
CA THR A 238 -5.72 -8.61 6.46
C THR A 238 -5.13 -7.67 5.41
N ALA A 239 -4.90 -6.41 5.81
CA ALA A 239 -4.40 -5.37 4.92
C ALA A 239 -3.12 -5.83 4.20
N VAL A 240 -2.15 -6.38 4.94
CA VAL A 240 -0.93 -6.97 4.38
C VAL A 240 -0.91 -8.48 4.70
N PRO A 241 -1.40 -9.34 3.78
CA PRO A 241 -1.59 -10.77 4.07
C PRO A 241 -0.27 -11.56 4.18
N PHE A 242 0.80 -11.08 3.53
CA PHE A 242 2.11 -11.73 3.50
C PHE A 242 3.25 -10.73 3.72
N MET A 243 4.34 -11.17 4.35
CA MET A 243 5.58 -10.39 4.46
C MET A 243 6.82 -11.25 4.19
N PHE A 244 7.83 -10.64 3.57
CA PHE A 244 9.08 -11.30 3.25
C PHE A 244 10.11 -11.16 4.36
N ARG A 245 10.92 -12.21 4.59
CA ARG A 245 12.09 -12.20 5.48
C ARG A 245 13.25 -12.92 4.80
N THR A 246 14.48 -12.52 5.10
CA THR A 246 15.68 -13.21 4.65
C THR A 246 16.56 -13.46 5.85
N ASN A 247 17.00 -14.70 6.07
CA ASN A 247 17.93 -15.00 7.16
C ASN A 247 19.35 -14.55 6.77
N GLN A 248 20.05 -13.93 7.72
CA GLN A 248 21.42 -13.43 7.52
C GLN A 248 22.49 -14.50 7.79
N ARG A 249 22.10 -15.61 8.40
CA ARG A 249 22.97 -16.71 8.81
C ARG A 249 22.22 -18.03 8.76
N GLU A 250 22.95 -19.15 8.90
CA GLU A 250 22.32 -20.45 9.07
C GLU A 250 21.34 -20.40 10.25
N ASP A 251 20.13 -20.88 10.05
CA ASP A 251 19.05 -20.82 11.04
C ASP A 251 18.26 -22.12 11.08
N GLU A 252 17.69 -22.46 12.23
CA GLU A 252 16.84 -23.64 12.40
C GLU A 252 15.39 -23.20 12.65
N ILE A 253 14.52 -23.40 11.65
CA ILE A 253 13.11 -22.97 11.69
C ILE A 253 12.23 -24.18 11.39
N ALA A 254 11.27 -24.45 12.27
CA ALA A 254 10.36 -25.60 12.19
C ALA A 254 11.07 -26.96 12.11
N GLY A 255 12.26 -27.09 12.73
CA GLY A 255 13.07 -28.32 12.70
C GLY A 255 13.90 -28.50 11.42
N TYR A 256 13.92 -27.51 10.53
CA TYR A 256 14.73 -27.51 9.31
C TYR A 256 15.88 -26.53 9.42
N ARG A 257 17.06 -26.93 8.93
CA ARG A 257 18.22 -26.05 8.80
C ARG A 257 18.21 -25.32 7.46
N TRP A 258 18.22 -24.01 7.53
CA TRP A 258 18.19 -23.12 6.37
C TRP A 258 19.53 -22.44 6.21
N LYS A 259 20.07 -22.46 4.98
CA LYS A 259 21.30 -21.75 4.65
C LYS A 259 21.07 -20.23 4.74
N PRO A 260 22.11 -19.42 4.98
CA PRO A 260 22.03 -17.96 4.83
C PRO A 260 21.39 -17.56 3.49
N ASP A 261 20.77 -16.39 3.46
CA ASP A 261 20.10 -15.80 2.29
C ASP A 261 18.88 -16.59 1.77
N THR A 262 18.32 -17.47 2.60
CA THR A 262 17.02 -18.09 2.36
C THR A 262 15.91 -17.06 2.57
N GLN A 263 15.06 -16.90 1.56
CA GLN A 263 13.87 -16.05 1.64
C GLN A 263 12.68 -16.84 2.18
N PHE A 264 11.97 -16.23 3.13
CA PHE A 264 10.76 -16.73 3.75
C PHE A 264 9.59 -15.80 3.44
N VAL A 265 8.42 -16.39 3.20
CA VAL A 265 7.16 -15.66 3.11
C VAL A 265 6.34 -16.00 4.35
N VAL A 266 6.17 -15.01 5.22
CA VAL A 266 5.32 -15.12 6.41
C VAL A 266 3.89 -14.81 6.00
N ASN A 267 3.00 -15.81 6.11
CA ASN A 267 1.59 -15.67 5.82
C ASN A 267 0.81 -15.32 7.09
N TYR A 268 0.42 -14.06 7.25
CA TYR A 268 -0.39 -13.62 8.39
C TYR A 268 -1.87 -13.99 8.23
N GLN A 269 -2.37 -14.05 7.00
CA GLN A 269 -3.78 -14.33 6.75
C GLN A 269 -4.18 -15.78 7.06
N ALA A 270 -3.27 -16.74 6.84
CA ALA A 270 -3.55 -18.16 7.11
C ALA A 270 -3.98 -18.44 8.56
N PRO A 271 -3.24 -18.02 9.61
CA PRO A 271 -3.69 -18.24 10.97
C PRO A 271 -4.98 -17.48 11.31
N HIS A 272 -5.25 -16.32 10.68
CA HIS A 272 -6.46 -15.52 10.90
C HIS A 272 -7.75 -16.24 10.47
N ARG A 273 -7.64 -17.19 9.52
CA ARG A 273 -8.78 -17.98 8.99
C ARG A 273 -8.78 -19.43 9.44
N ASN A 274 -7.86 -19.81 10.33
CA ASN A 274 -7.73 -21.19 10.76
C ASN A 274 -8.76 -21.52 11.85
N GLU A 275 -9.63 -22.49 11.57
CA GLU A 275 -10.68 -22.98 12.48
C GLU A 275 -10.15 -23.49 13.83
N LYS A 276 -8.88 -23.93 13.87
CA LYS A 276 -8.20 -24.31 15.12
C LYS A 276 -8.12 -23.15 16.12
N TYR A 277 -8.04 -21.91 15.61
CA TYR A 277 -7.87 -20.71 16.42
C TYR A 277 -9.11 -19.82 16.45
N PHE A 278 -9.94 -19.87 15.40
CA PHE A 278 -11.15 -19.05 15.27
C PHE A 278 -12.35 -19.91 14.90
N THR A 279 -13.29 -20.10 15.82
CA THR A 279 -14.58 -20.77 15.54
C THR A 279 -15.37 -19.98 14.51
N ASP A 280 -15.92 -20.60 13.46
CA ASP A 280 -16.60 -19.90 12.35
C ASP A 280 -15.75 -18.74 11.76
N PRO A 281 -14.55 -19.02 11.21
CA PRO A 281 -13.58 -17.99 10.83
C PRO A 281 -14.06 -17.06 9.72
N GLU A 282 -15.05 -17.48 8.92
CA GLU A 282 -15.62 -16.67 7.84
C GLU A 282 -16.73 -15.71 8.33
N LYS A 283 -17.25 -15.88 9.55
CA LYS A 283 -18.26 -14.98 10.12
C LYS A 283 -17.60 -13.76 10.76
N PHE A 284 -18.22 -12.61 10.57
CA PHE A 284 -17.84 -11.35 11.21
C PHE A 284 -18.40 -11.27 12.63
N ILE A 285 -17.55 -11.53 13.63
CA ILE A 285 -17.92 -11.58 15.05
C ILE A 285 -16.96 -10.70 15.87
N PRO A 286 -17.24 -9.38 16.00
CA PRO A 286 -16.42 -8.47 16.81
C PRO A 286 -16.23 -8.92 18.26
N GLU A 287 -17.20 -9.62 18.85
CA GLU A 287 -17.20 -10.07 20.25
C GLU A 287 -15.97 -10.91 20.62
N ARG A 288 -15.30 -11.54 19.63
CA ARG A 288 -14.02 -12.24 19.84
C ARG A 288 -12.96 -11.36 20.50
N PHE A 289 -13.03 -10.05 20.27
CA PHE A 289 -12.01 -9.09 20.62
C PHE A 289 -12.30 -8.26 21.88
N ILE A 290 -13.47 -8.42 22.51
CA ILE A 290 -13.88 -7.60 23.67
C ILE A 290 -13.13 -7.98 24.96
N ASN A 291 -12.82 -9.26 25.15
CA ASN A 291 -12.26 -9.80 26.40
C ASN A 291 -10.91 -10.51 26.20
N VAL A 292 -10.18 -10.19 25.13
CA VAL A 292 -8.97 -10.94 24.77
C VAL A 292 -7.91 -10.83 25.86
N GLY A 293 -7.46 -11.98 26.35
CA GLY A 293 -6.42 -12.08 27.38
C GLY A 293 -6.93 -12.25 28.81
N SER A 294 -8.24 -12.10 29.06
CA SER A 294 -8.84 -12.34 30.38
C SER A 294 -9.08 -13.83 30.70
N ASP A 295 -9.12 -14.68 29.68
CA ASP A 295 -9.44 -16.11 29.76
C ASP A 295 -8.22 -17.04 29.57
N GLY A 296 -7.00 -16.49 29.58
CA GLY A 296 -5.77 -17.24 29.31
C GLY A 296 -5.57 -17.64 27.83
N LYS A 297 -6.49 -17.29 26.92
CA LYS A 297 -6.38 -17.54 25.47
C LYS A 297 -6.07 -16.25 24.75
N ASN A 298 -4.85 -15.73 24.96
CA ASN A 298 -4.39 -14.56 24.22
C ASN A 298 -4.15 -14.90 22.74
N ILE A 299 -5.17 -14.68 21.89
CA ILE A 299 -5.13 -14.93 20.45
C ILE A 299 -4.06 -14.09 19.74
N PHE A 300 -3.73 -12.89 20.24
CA PHE A 300 -2.65 -12.05 19.71
C PHE A 300 -1.27 -12.68 19.84
N LYS A 301 -1.09 -13.62 20.79
CA LYS A 301 0.18 -14.35 20.93
C LYS A 301 0.25 -15.62 20.08
N LYS A 302 -0.88 -16.12 19.58
CA LYS A 302 -0.98 -17.46 18.97
C LYS A 302 -1.30 -17.45 17.49
N ALA A 303 -2.23 -16.61 17.06
CA ALA A 303 -2.85 -16.76 15.75
C ALA A 303 -3.37 -15.44 15.15
N PHE A 304 -3.16 -14.30 15.80
CA PHE A 304 -3.61 -13.01 15.29
C PHE A 304 -2.45 -12.00 15.26
N TYR A 305 -2.12 -11.54 14.06
CA TYR A 305 -0.96 -10.69 13.76
C TYR A 305 -1.36 -9.48 12.89
N PRO A 306 -2.29 -8.62 13.33
CA PRO A 306 -2.78 -7.50 12.52
C PRO A 306 -1.69 -6.48 12.17
N TRP A 307 -0.57 -6.49 12.91
CA TRP A 307 0.58 -5.61 12.70
C TRP A 307 1.91 -6.37 12.53
N GLY A 308 1.84 -7.66 12.25
CA GLY A 308 3.00 -8.56 12.29
C GLY A 308 3.50 -8.81 13.72
N GLY A 309 4.82 -8.96 13.89
CA GLY A 309 5.42 -9.24 15.19
C GLY A 309 6.96 -9.17 15.21
N GLY A 310 7.53 -9.30 16.41
CA GLY A 310 8.97 -9.26 16.65
C GLY A 310 9.59 -7.87 16.46
N LEU A 311 10.87 -7.82 16.08
CA LEU A 311 11.64 -6.59 15.88
C LEU A 311 11.09 -5.70 14.74
N HIS A 312 10.29 -6.27 13.85
CA HIS A 312 9.68 -5.58 12.71
C HIS A 312 8.16 -5.47 12.86
N ILE A 313 7.66 -5.42 14.10
CA ILE A 313 6.25 -5.06 14.36
C ILE A 313 5.97 -3.65 13.83
N CYS A 314 4.77 -3.41 13.30
CA CYS A 314 4.41 -2.10 12.74
C CYS A 314 4.69 -0.97 13.76
N PRO A 315 5.54 0.01 13.41
CA PRO A 315 5.84 1.14 14.30
C PRO A 315 4.62 2.05 14.46
N ALA A 316 3.77 2.15 13.43
CA ALA A 316 2.59 3.02 13.42
C ALA A 316 1.31 2.39 14.00
N ARG A 317 1.37 1.20 14.62
CA ARG A 317 0.17 0.44 15.07
C ARG A 317 -0.79 1.25 15.96
N ASN A 318 -0.25 2.03 16.90
CA ASN A 318 -1.04 2.82 17.84
C ASN A 318 -1.69 4.01 17.13
N ILE A 319 -0.97 4.64 16.20
CA ILE A 319 -1.46 5.78 15.42
C ILE A 319 -2.53 5.32 14.42
N GLY A 320 -2.29 4.20 13.73
CA GLY A 320 -3.24 3.65 12.77
C GLY A 320 -4.56 3.24 13.42
N LEU A 321 -4.51 2.55 14.57
CA LEU A 321 -5.71 2.22 15.34
C LEU A 321 -6.42 3.49 15.81
N ALA A 322 -5.69 4.44 16.39
CA ALA A 322 -6.28 5.69 16.89
C ALA A 322 -6.93 6.51 15.77
N PHE A 323 -6.29 6.59 14.61
CA PHE A 323 -6.83 7.26 13.42
C PHE A 323 -8.18 6.66 13.04
N VAL A 324 -8.25 5.34 12.89
CA VAL A 324 -9.47 4.66 12.45
C VAL A 324 -10.56 4.77 13.51
N LYS A 325 -10.25 4.58 14.80
CA LYS A 325 -11.21 4.77 15.90
C LYS A 325 -11.78 6.19 15.89
N MET A 326 -10.92 7.21 15.85
CA MET A 326 -11.35 8.61 15.79
C MET A 326 -12.26 8.89 14.60
N LEU A 327 -11.91 8.36 13.42
CA LEU A 327 -12.70 8.60 12.23
C LEU A 327 -14.08 7.94 12.31
N LEU A 328 -14.16 6.71 12.82
CA LEU A 328 -15.43 6.01 13.03
C LEU A 328 -16.31 6.74 14.05
N ILE A 329 -15.73 7.18 15.18
CA ILE A 329 -16.46 7.96 16.19
C ILE A 329 -17.04 9.24 15.57
N LEU A 330 -16.22 9.99 14.83
CA LEU A 330 -16.65 11.24 14.21
C LEU A 330 -17.71 11.00 13.12
N LEU A 331 -17.59 9.92 12.35
CA LEU A 331 -18.53 9.58 11.30
C LEU A 331 -19.89 9.14 11.87
N TYR A 332 -19.92 8.08 12.68
CA TYR A 332 -21.16 7.47 13.17
C TYR A 332 -21.86 8.30 14.26
N ARG A 333 -21.17 9.25 14.89
CA ARG A 333 -21.80 10.25 15.78
C ARG A 333 -22.60 11.29 15.01
N ASN A 334 -22.11 11.73 13.86
CA ASN A 334 -22.63 12.90 13.17
C ASN A 334 -23.47 12.56 11.94
N TYR A 335 -23.38 11.34 11.42
CA TYR A 335 -23.96 10.94 10.14
C TYR A 335 -24.58 9.55 10.20
N GLU A 336 -25.66 9.38 9.43
CA GLU A 336 -26.17 8.07 9.06
C GLU A 336 -25.44 7.59 7.80
N VAL A 337 -24.75 6.45 7.89
CA VAL A 337 -23.96 5.91 6.78
C VAL A 337 -24.74 4.74 6.16
N LYS A 338 -25.06 4.83 4.88
CA LYS A 338 -25.78 3.79 4.13
C LYS A 338 -24.95 3.34 2.93
N LEU A 339 -24.82 2.03 2.77
CA LEU A 339 -24.20 1.45 1.58
C LEU A 339 -25.19 1.44 0.42
N VAL A 340 -24.72 1.84 -0.78
CA VAL A 340 -25.55 1.84 -1.99
C VAL A 340 -25.75 0.43 -2.55
N ASN A 341 -24.76 -0.47 -2.38
CA ASN A 341 -24.77 -1.83 -2.92
C ASN A 341 -24.67 -2.89 -1.80
N ALA A 342 -25.45 -2.75 -0.72
CA ALA A 342 -25.39 -3.66 0.43
C ALA A 342 -25.75 -5.12 0.09
N ASP A 343 -26.50 -5.33 -0.99
CA ASP A 343 -27.00 -6.60 -1.51
C ASP A 343 -25.94 -7.41 -2.28
N LYS A 344 -24.92 -6.76 -2.85
CA LYS A 344 -23.84 -7.42 -3.58
C LYS A 344 -22.79 -7.97 -2.61
N PRO A 345 -22.09 -9.08 -2.88
CA PRO A 345 -21.00 -9.53 -2.02
C PRO A 345 -19.83 -8.52 -2.02
N ILE A 346 -19.08 -8.45 -0.92
CA ILE A 346 -17.90 -7.57 -0.84
C ILE A 346 -16.89 -7.97 -1.91
N GLN A 347 -16.60 -7.08 -2.85
CA GLN A 347 -15.54 -7.31 -3.83
C GLN A 347 -14.21 -6.85 -3.26
N THR A 348 -13.19 -7.70 -3.40
CA THR A 348 -11.83 -7.41 -2.95
C THR A 348 -10.86 -7.58 -4.11
N TYR A 349 -9.92 -6.64 -4.23
CA TYR A 349 -8.71 -6.85 -5.02
C TYR A 349 -7.49 -6.71 -4.13
N HIS A 350 -6.39 -7.31 -4.55
CA HIS A 350 -5.15 -7.30 -3.81
C HIS A 350 -4.05 -6.73 -4.69
N ASP A 351 -3.26 -5.81 -4.15
CA ASP A 351 -1.90 -5.60 -4.58
C ASP A 351 -0.96 -6.05 -3.44
N PHE A 352 0.02 -5.23 -3.04
CA PHE A 352 0.71 -5.46 -1.77
C PHE A 352 -0.25 -5.37 -0.56
N ILE A 353 -1.35 -4.62 -0.74
CA ILE A 353 -2.39 -4.34 0.22
C ILE A 353 -3.74 -4.89 -0.30
N SER A 354 -4.59 -5.35 0.62
CA SER A 354 -5.97 -5.74 0.30
C SER A 354 -6.86 -4.50 0.23
N HIS A 355 -7.68 -4.37 -0.82
CA HIS A 355 -8.57 -3.23 -1.02
C HIS A 355 -10.00 -3.67 -1.30
N CYS A 356 -10.97 -2.90 -0.79
CA CYS A 356 -12.38 -3.04 -1.17
C CYS A 356 -12.61 -2.43 -2.56
N ALA A 357 -13.22 -3.20 -3.46
CA ALA A 357 -13.44 -2.85 -4.86
C ALA A 357 -14.83 -2.22 -5.11
N ASP A 358 -15.78 -2.37 -4.19
CA ASP A 358 -17.20 -1.99 -4.38
C ASP A 358 -17.43 -0.47 -4.52
N THR A 359 -16.38 0.33 -4.38
CA THR A 359 -16.45 1.80 -4.51
C THR A 359 -15.93 2.32 -5.86
N LYS A 360 -15.27 1.48 -6.68
CA LYS A 360 -14.83 1.83 -8.04
C LYS A 360 -15.59 1.00 -9.06
N GLU A 361 -16.25 1.63 -10.02
CA GLU A 361 -16.48 0.98 -11.31
C GLU A 361 -15.11 0.67 -11.91
N ILE A 362 -14.68 -0.59 -11.84
CA ILE A 362 -13.48 -1.05 -12.53
C ILE A 362 -13.86 -1.18 -14.01
N PRO A 363 -13.23 -0.45 -14.94
CA PRO A 363 -13.42 -0.69 -16.37
C PRO A 363 -13.05 -2.13 -16.70
N THR A 364 -14.00 -2.87 -17.27
CA THR A 364 -13.86 -4.28 -17.66
C THR A 364 -12.71 -4.57 -18.63
N GLU A 365 -12.07 -3.54 -19.21
CA GLU A 365 -10.89 -3.71 -20.07
C GLU A 365 -9.57 -3.89 -19.28
N GLU A 366 -9.49 -3.46 -18.01
CA GLU A 366 -8.33 -3.74 -17.13
C GLU A 366 -8.37 -5.14 -16.51
N LEU A 367 -9.46 -5.91 -16.75
CA LEU A 367 -9.71 -7.20 -16.12
C LEU A 367 -8.93 -8.38 -16.70
N ASN A 368 -8.13 -8.21 -17.76
CA ASN A 368 -7.34 -9.30 -18.33
C ASN A 368 -6.09 -9.70 -17.52
N PHE A 369 -5.83 -9.09 -16.36
CA PHE A 369 -4.82 -9.53 -15.41
C PHE A 369 -5.40 -10.14 -14.10
N ARG A 370 -6.73 -10.19 -13.93
CA ARG A 370 -7.36 -10.36 -12.60
C ARG A 370 -7.91 -11.75 -12.26
N ASP A 371 -7.89 -12.72 -13.17
CA ASP A 371 -8.31 -14.10 -12.85
C ASP A 371 -7.16 -15.07 -12.51
N VAL A 372 -5.92 -14.58 -12.45
CA VAL A 372 -4.85 -15.36 -11.82
C VAL A 372 -4.91 -15.05 -10.34
N GLN A 373 -5.31 -16.04 -9.54
CA GLN A 373 -5.17 -15.99 -8.09
C GLN A 373 -3.81 -15.38 -7.74
N ILE A 374 -3.80 -14.18 -7.16
CA ILE A 374 -2.57 -13.43 -6.87
C ILE A 374 -1.64 -14.21 -5.92
N LYS A 375 -2.20 -15.21 -5.19
CA LYS A 375 -1.47 -16.25 -4.46
C LYS A 375 -0.43 -16.96 -5.33
N GLU A 376 -0.78 -17.27 -6.58
CA GLU A 376 0.10 -17.91 -7.54
C GLU A 376 0.89 -16.85 -8.32
N ALA A 377 0.28 -15.76 -8.80
CA ALA A 377 0.96 -14.78 -9.66
C ALA A 377 2.21 -14.12 -9.03
N PHE A 378 2.23 -13.87 -7.72
CA PHE A 378 3.41 -13.31 -7.04
C PHE A 378 4.53 -14.32 -6.86
N ILE A 379 4.18 -15.56 -6.51
CA ILE A 379 5.11 -16.69 -6.47
C ILE A 379 5.63 -16.96 -7.88
N TYR A 380 4.77 -16.90 -8.90
CA TYR A 380 5.07 -17.04 -10.32
C TYR A 380 5.93 -15.90 -10.84
N SER A 381 5.73 -14.64 -10.45
CA SER A 381 6.61 -13.52 -10.83
C SER A 381 8.03 -13.71 -10.29
N PHE A 382 8.15 -14.17 -9.03
CA PHE A 382 9.43 -14.57 -8.44
C PHE A 382 10.01 -15.85 -9.07
N TYR A 383 9.17 -16.81 -9.46
CA TYR A 383 9.59 -18.00 -10.19
C TYR A 383 10.00 -17.66 -11.63
N VAL A 384 9.35 -16.70 -12.28
CA VAL A 384 9.61 -16.23 -13.64
C VAL A 384 10.86 -15.35 -13.65
N SER A 385 11.15 -14.60 -12.58
CA SER A 385 12.45 -13.94 -12.43
C SER A 385 13.60 -14.97 -12.28
N ARG A 386 13.34 -16.11 -11.62
CA ARG A 386 14.27 -17.27 -11.60
C ARG A 386 14.27 -18.09 -12.88
N ILE A 387 13.18 -18.20 -13.64
CA ILE A 387 13.13 -18.83 -14.96
C ILE A 387 13.83 -17.94 -15.98
N GLY A 388 13.74 -16.62 -15.86
CA GLY A 388 14.58 -15.67 -16.59
C GLY A 388 16.05 -15.92 -16.32
N MET A 389 16.41 -16.25 -15.08
CA MET A 389 17.74 -16.74 -14.70
C MET A 389 18.06 -18.10 -15.38
N ALA A 390 17.16 -19.08 -15.34
CA ALA A 390 17.35 -20.41 -15.94
C ALA A 390 17.42 -20.40 -17.48
N ILE A 391 16.70 -19.49 -18.14
CA ILE A 391 16.75 -19.24 -19.59
C ILE A 391 18.07 -18.53 -19.93
N SER A 392 18.51 -17.56 -19.11
CA SER A 392 19.82 -16.90 -19.26
C SER A 392 20.99 -17.88 -19.11
N PHE A 393 20.85 -18.91 -18.25
CA PHE A 393 21.84 -19.99 -18.09
C PHE A 393 21.73 -21.12 -19.12
N ARG A 394 20.65 -21.18 -19.92
CA ARG A 394 20.46 -22.19 -20.99
C ARG A 394 20.63 -21.65 -22.40
N LEU A 395 20.87 -20.35 -22.59
CA LEU A 395 21.29 -19.83 -23.88
C LEU A 395 22.71 -20.36 -24.19
N PRO A 396 22.91 -21.05 -25.33
CA PRO A 396 24.22 -21.57 -25.66
C PRO A 396 25.24 -20.43 -25.72
N TYR A 397 26.40 -20.65 -25.10
CA TYR A 397 27.54 -19.73 -24.93
C TYR A 397 27.89 -18.83 -26.15
N PRO A 398 27.70 -19.26 -27.41
CA PRO A 398 27.90 -18.39 -28.58
C PRO A 398 26.92 -17.21 -28.68
N MET A 399 25.66 -17.34 -28.24
CA MET A 399 24.67 -16.25 -28.28
C MET A 399 24.97 -15.16 -27.26
N LEU A 400 25.46 -15.54 -26.07
CA LEU A 400 25.91 -14.60 -25.04
C LEU A 400 27.13 -13.80 -25.55
N ARG A 401 28.07 -14.43 -26.27
CA ARG A 401 29.19 -13.69 -26.92
C ARG A 401 28.72 -12.73 -28.00
N SER A 402 27.76 -13.10 -28.83
CA SER A 402 27.22 -12.20 -29.87
C SER A 402 26.51 -11.00 -29.25
N TYR A 403 25.79 -11.20 -28.15
CA TYR A 403 25.11 -10.13 -27.40
C TYR A 403 26.07 -9.23 -26.62
N GLU A 404 27.11 -9.78 -25.98
CA GLU A 404 28.19 -9.00 -25.36
C GLU A 404 29.00 -8.20 -26.38
N LYS A 405 29.25 -8.78 -27.56
CA LYS A 405 29.94 -8.09 -28.66
C LYS A 405 29.08 -6.95 -29.23
N PHE A 406 27.75 -7.14 -29.29
CA PHE A 406 26.77 -6.11 -29.64
C PHE A 406 26.74 -4.95 -28.61
N ILE A 407 26.73 -5.25 -27.32
CA ILE A 407 26.77 -4.21 -26.25
C ILE A 407 28.12 -3.48 -26.22
N ARG A 408 29.24 -4.18 -26.46
CA ARG A 408 30.56 -3.54 -26.60
C ARG A 408 30.64 -2.62 -27.81
N GLN A 409 30.06 -3.01 -28.95
CA GLN A 409 30.01 -2.17 -30.15
C GLN A 409 29.12 -0.92 -29.96
N GLN A 410 28.03 -1.02 -29.18
CA GLN A 410 27.17 0.10 -28.84
C GLN A 410 27.84 1.10 -27.87
N ARG A 411 28.71 0.63 -26.96
CA ARG A 411 29.47 1.53 -26.04
C ARG A 411 30.61 2.30 -26.72
N THR A 412 31.11 1.83 -27.86
CA THR A 412 32.19 2.49 -28.61
C THR A 412 31.72 3.50 -29.64
N HIS A 413 30.41 3.75 -29.79
CA HIS A 413 29.86 4.72 -30.75
C HIS A 413 28.92 5.70 -30.05
N ASN A 414 29.46 6.46 -29.10
CA ASN A 414 28.93 7.79 -28.77
C ASN A 414 29.70 8.82 -29.59
N GLY A 415 29.28 8.99 -30.84
CA GLY A 415 29.80 9.99 -31.76
C GLY A 415 28.92 10.06 -32.99
N HIS A 416 27.97 10.99 -32.95
CA HIS A 416 27.15 11.52 -34.05
C HIS A 416 26.48 10.55 -35.07
N ASP A 417 25.16 10.69 -35.10
CA ASP A 417 24.26 10.60 -36.26
C ASP A 417 23.81 9.24 -36.85
N SER A 418 22.48 9.18 -36.90
CA SER A 418 21.50 8.35 -37.62
C SER A 418 21.92 7.18 -38.55
N LYS A 419 21.43 5.96 -38.22
CA LYS A 419 20.43 5.15 -38.97
C LYS A 419 20.48 3.68 -38.52
N LEU A 420 19.38 3.16 -37.96
CA LEU A 420 19.20 1.73 -37.71
C LEU A 420 19.22 0.97 -39.05
N LYS A 421 20.04 -0.07 -39.17
CA LYS A 421 20.00 -0.99 -40.32
C LYS A 421 18.75 -1.89 -40.26
N PRO A 422 18.15 -2.23 -41.42
CA PRO A 422 16.86 -2.95 -41.52
C PRO A 422 16.88 -4.40 -41.01
N ASP A 423 18.04 -4.99 -40.76
CA ASP A 423 18.15 -6.41 -40.37
C ASP A 423 17.65 -6.70 -38.93
N ALA A 424 17.57 -5.68 -38.06
CA ALA A 424 17.04 -5.83 -36.70
C ALA A 424 15.51 -5.89 -36.64
N LEU A 425 14.81 -5.37 -37.66
CA LEU A 425 13.35 -5.39 -37.74
C LEU A 425 12.84 -6.76 -38.18
N ASN A 426 13.59 -7.45 -39.05
CA ASN A 426 13.22 -8.79 -39.54
C ASN A 426 13.33 -9.86 -38.44
N LEU A 427 14.35 -9.79 -37.57
CA LEU A 427 14.48 -10.71 -36.43
C LEU A 427 13.33 -10.58 -35.40
N LEU A 428 12.74 -9.39 -35.29
CA LEU A 428 11.57 -9.11 -34.44
C LEU A 428 10.24 -9.49 -35.11
N LEU A 429 10.19 -9.52 -36.44
CA LEU A 429 9.02 -9.93 -37.21
C LEU A 429 8.91 -11.46 -37.31
N ASP A 430 10.02 -12.19 -37.42
CA ASP A 430 10.03 -13.66 -37.38
C ASP A 430 9.51 -14.23 -36.04
N LEU A 431 9.85 -13.57 -34.92
CA LEU A 431 9.30 -13.91 -33.60
C LEU A 431 7.80 -13.60 -33.47
N LYS A 432 7.27 -12.70 -34.32
CA LYS A 432 5.85 -12.36 -34.36
C LYS A 432 5.08 -13.37 -35.21
N GLU A 433 5.65 -13.87 -36.30
CA GLU A 433 4.99 -14.86 -37.18
C GLU A 433 4.81 -16.23 -36.52
N GLU A 434 5.76 -16.70 -35.70
CA GLU A 434 5.56 -17.94 -34.92
C GLU A 434 4.45 -17.82 -33.86
N SER A 435 4.14 -16.61 -33.39
CA SER A 435 3.06 -16.36 -32.44
C SER A 435 1.67 -16.16 -33.09
N VAL A 436 1.63 -16.00 -34.42
CA VAL A 436 0.40 -15.64 -35.17
C VAL A 436 -0.20 -16.83 -35.92
N LEU A 437 0.51 -17.95 -36.05
CA LEU A 437 0.02 -19.16 -36.74
C LEU A 437 -0.84 -20.13 -35.90
N ASN A 438 -1.53 -19.66 -34.86
CA ASN A 438 -2.65 -20.40 -34.28
C ASN A 438 -3.71 -19.45 -33.70
N LYS A 439 -4.22 -18.55 -34.54
CA LYS A 439 -5.50 -17.88 -34.32
C LYS A 439 -6.61 -18.66 -35.01
N LYS A 440 -7.06 -19.74 -34.38
CA LYS A 440 -8.44 -20.24 -34.45
C LYS A 440 -8.67 -21.25 -33.33
N ASP A 441 -9.72 -20.97 -32.58
CA ASP A 441 -10.44 -21.82 -31.61
C ASP A 441 -9.91 -22.02 -30.17
N ASN A 442 -10.74 -21.49 -29.26
CA ASN A 442 -11.08 -21.85 -27.87
C ASN A 442 -9.97 -22.12 -26.82
N GLY A 443 -10.12 -21.44 -25.68
CA GLY A 443 -9.23 -21.35 -24.52
C GLY A 443 -8.84 -22.64 -23.76
N ASP A 444 -8.99 -23.82 -24.36
CA ASP A 444 -8.61 -25.11 -23.77
C ASP A 444 -7.14 -25.49 -24.06
N ASP A 445 -6.52 -24.91 -25.09
CA ASP A 445 -5.17 -25.31 -25.52
C ASP A 445 -4.03 -24.69 -24.71
N ASN A 446 -4.21 -23.50 -24.11
CA ASN A 446 -3.23 -22.94 -23.17
C ASN A 446 -3.15 -23.77 -21.88
N TYR A 447 -4.26 -24.34 -21.44
CA TYR A 447 -4.32 -25.26 -20.30
C TYR A 447 -3.66 -26.62 -20.64
N ARG A 448 -3.86 -27.13 -21.87
CA ARG A 448 -3.16 -28.33 -22.37
C ARG A 448 -1.66 -28.14 -22.53
N MET A 449 -1.20 -26.99 -23.01
CA MET A 449 0.23 -26.68 -23.17
C MET A 449 0.94 -26.63 -21.81
N GLY A 450 0.32 -25.99 -20.81
CA GLY A 450 0.78 -26.02 -19.42
C GLY A 450 0.86 -27.44 -18.86
N LYS A 451 -0.17 -28.25 -19.09
CA LYS A 451 -0.20 -29.65 -18.61
C LYS A 451 0.83 -30.56 -19.31
N LYS A 452 1.17 -30.31 -20.58
CA LYS A 452 2.14 -31.10 -21.36
C LYS A 452 3.60 -30.75 -21.04
N ILE A 453 3.87 -29.50 -20.66
CA ILE A 453 5.22 -29.03 -20.25
C ILE A 453 5.49 -29.33 -18.77
N PHE A 454 4.50 -29.18 -17.90
CA PHE A 454 4.68 -29.34 -16.45
C PHE A 454 4.23 -30.70 -15.90
N GLY A 455 3.33 -31.42 -16.56
CA GLY A 455 2.90 -32.77 -16.15
C GLY A 455 4.00 -33.83 -16.24
N THR A 456 5.02 -33.60 -17.08
CA THR A 456 6.22 -34.44 -17.20
C THR A 456 7.27 -34.14 -16.12
N HIS A 457 7.22 -32.97 -15.48
CA HIS A 457 8.15 -32.60 -14.39
C HIS A 457 7.65 -33.01 -13.00
N TYR A 458 6.33 -33.15 -12.80
CA TYR A 458 5.77 -33.57 -11.51
C TYR A 458 5.91 -35.08 -11.23
N LYS A 459 6.22 -35.91 -12.25
CA LYS A 459 6.47 -37.36 -12.08
C LYS A 459 7.93 -37.72 -11.79
N ARG A 460 8.83 -36.74 -11.67
CA ARG A 460 10.28 -36.96 -11.47
C ARG A 460 10.88 -36.26 -10.24
N LEU A 461 10.03 -35.65 -9.41
CA LEU A 461 10.31 -35.35 -8.00
C LEU A 461 9.50 -36.35 -7.16
#